data_AF-A0A963EYB1-F1
#
_entry.id   AF-A0A963EYB1-F1
#
_cell.length_a   1.000
_cell.length_b   1.000
_cell.length_c   1.000
_cell.angle_alpha   90.00
_cell.angle_beta   90.00
_cell.angle_gamma   90.00
#
_symmetry.space_group_name_H-M   'P 1'
#
loop_
_entity.id
_entity.type
_entity.pdbx_description
1 polymer ?
#
loop_
_entity_poly.entity_id
_entity_poly.type
_entity_poly.pdbx_seq_one_letter_code
_entity_poly.pdbx_strand_id
1 'polypeptide(L)'
;YRAYFVQFSEQQIKALLLTWAMTLAGLLLMGYAFKSTHELSRVTLGLYALVTPLLLLAGRLVFLRVIRAMRARGYGVRSALIVGTDSNALALARNIAALPWLGVSLRGFVGGAALDAAEAAALAPVVGRLADLENLVRGGGVDIVYVSVPMSDHHQINAILRILGDSTVSIFLVPDLFTADIMQGTWVTLGDVPTVCVIDGPARGINSVVKRAEDLVLASCALILLALPMLVIAVAVRLGSPGPALYKQLRYGANGKPILVWKFRSMRVMESPAEFTQARRDDQRVTALGRVLRRSSLDELPQLFNVLGGSMSIVGPRPHPVALNEAFRGEIPGYMLRHKVKPGITGLAQVNGYRGETDTHEKMEHRIRYDIEYINNWSLWLDLAIIIKTPFTLLRGENAY
;
A
#
# COMPACT_ATOMS: atom_id res chain seq x y z
N TYR A 1 1.85 -13.77 -3.38
CA TYR A 1 0.89 -13.71 -2.25
C TYR A 1 1.38 -14.39 -0.96
N ARG A 2 2.15 -15.50 -0.98
CA ARG A 2 2.72 -16.18 0.22
C ARG A 2 3.88 -15.45 0.95
N ALA A 3 4.00 -14.13 0.84
CA ALA A 3 5.19 -13.39 1.28
C ALA A 3 5.21 -13.08 2.79
N TYR A 4 4.10 -13.26 3.51
CA TYR A 4 4.01 -12.92 4.94
C TYR A 4 4.51 -14.00 5.89
N PHE A 5 4.58 -15.25 5.42
CA PHE A 5 4.93 -16.39 6.27
C PHE A 5 6.03 -17.18 5.59
N VAL A 6 7.20 -16.56 5.44
CA VAL A 6 8.38 -17.31 5.02
C VAL A 6 8.89 -18.11 6.21
N GLN A 7 8.17 -19.17 6.53
CA GLN A 7 8.77 -20.29 7.21
C GLN A 7 9.69 -20.96 6.18
N PHE A 8 10.93 -21.23 6.58
CA PHE A 8 11.83 -22.08 5.81
C PHE A 8 11.29 -23.50 5.96
N SER A 9 10.30 -23.85 5.14
CA SER A 9 9.67 -25.17 5.18
C SER A 9 10.29 -26.08 4.13
N GLU A 10 10.29 -27.38 4.40
CA GLU A 10 10.74 -28.39 3.44
C GLU A 10 10.06 -28.25 2.08
N GLN A 11 8.79 -27.83 2.07
CA GLN A 11 8.04 -27.57 0.85
C GLN A 11 8.67 -26.45 0.00
N GLN A 12 9.23 -25.41 0.60
CA GLN A 12 9.91 -24.34 -0.15
C GLN A 12 11.23 -24.82 -0.75
N ILE A 13 11.97 -25.67 -0.04
CA ILE A 13 13.20 -26.28 -0.56
C ILE A 13 12.86 -27.18 -1.74
N LYS A 14 11.86 -28.06 -1.58
CA LYS A 14 11.37 -28.94 -2.65
C LYS A 14 10.91 -28.11 -3.86
N ALA A 15 10.13 -27.05 -3.65
CA ALA A 15 9.68 -26.17 -4.73
C ALA A 15 10.85 -25.47 -5.44
N LEU A 16 11.84 -24.96 -4.70
CA LEU A 16 13.03 -24.32 -5.28
C LEU A 16 13.83 -25.31 -6.12
N LEU A 17 14.10 -26.51 -5.58
CA LEU A 17 14.85 -27.55 -6.29
C LEU A 17 14.09 -28.03 -7.53
N LEU A 18 12.78 -28.22 -7.44
CA LEU A 18 11.95 -28.63 -8.57
C LEU A 18 11.88 -27.54 -9.65
N THR A 19 11.71 -26.27 -9.27
CA THR A 19 11.73 -25.14 -10.21
C THR A 19 13.09 -25.03 -10.90
N TRP A 20 14.17 -25.21 -10.14
CA TRP A 20 15.52 -25.23 -10.67
C TRP A 20 15.74 -26.38 -11.65
N ALA A 21 15.32 -27.60 -11.29
CA ALA A 21 15.42 -28.77 -12.16
C ALA A 21 14.67 -28.57 -13.47
N MET A 22 13.46 -28.01 -13.43
CA MET A 22 12.69 -27.69 -14.65
C MET A 22 13.36 -26.60 -15.49
N THR A 23 13.93 -25.57 -14.85
CA THR A 23 14.65 -24.49 -15.56
C THR A 23 15.91 -25.04 -16.23
N LEU A 24 16.67 -25.87 -15.52
CA LEU A 24 17.87 -26.52 -16.07
C LEU A 24 17.51 -27.44 -17.24
N ALA A 25 16.47 -28.26 -17.10
CA ALA A 25 15.99 -29.12 -18.18
C ALA A 25 15.54 -28.30 -19.41
N GLY A 26 14.82 -27.20 -19.19
CA GLY A 26 14.40 -26.29 -20.26
C GLY A 26 15.58 -25.63 -20.98
N LEU A 27 16.58 -25.15 -20.23
CA LEU A 27 17.80 -24.56 -20.81
C LEU A 27 18.61 -25.60 -21.61
N LEU A 28 18.73 -26.83 -21.10
CA LEU A 28 19.40 -27.91 -21.81
C LEU A 28 18.65 -28.31 -23.08
N LEU A 29 17.32 -28.41 -23.02
CA LEU A 29 16.47 -28.70 -24.18
C LEU A 29 16.56 -27.60 -25.24
N MET A 30 16.56 -26.33 -24.81
CA MET A 30 16.75 -25.19 -25.69
C MET A 30 18.15 -25.22 -26.33
N GLY A 31 19.20 -25.42 -25.53
CA GLY A 31 20.56 -25.56 -26.04
C GLY A 31 20.74 -26.73 -27.01
N TYR A 32 20.01 -27.83 -26.81
CA TYR A 32 19.98 -28.96 -27.74
C TYR A 32 19.25 -28.60 -29.04
N ALA A 33 18.07 -27.98 -28.94
CA ALA A 33 17.27 -27.57 -30.10
C ALA A 33 18.01 -26.57 -31.01
N PHE A 34 18.74 -25.62 -30.41
CA PHE A 34 19.56 -24.64 -31.14
C PHE A 34 20.95 -25.16 -31.52
N LYS A 35 21.29 -26.42 -31.18
CA LYS A 35 22.62 -27.04 -31.41
C LYS A 35 23.80 -26.28 -30.78
N SER A 36 23.55 -25.39 -29.82
CA SER A 36 24.57 -24.60 -29.12
C SER A 36 25.22 -25.35 -27.95
N THR A 37 24.77 -26.58 -27.65
CA THR A 37 25.34 -27.40 -26.55
C THR A 37 26.81 -27.74 -26.73
N HIS A 38 27.32 -27.76 -27.96
CA HIS A 38 28.74 -28.00 -28.24
C HIS A 38 29.65 -26.81 -27.90
N GLU A 39 29.11 -25.59 -27.83
CA GLU A 39 29.85 -24.39 -27.45
C GLU A 39 30.01 -24.26 -25.92
N LEU A 40 29.22 -25.03 -25.16
CA LEU A 40 29.20 -24.98 -23.71
C LEU A 40 30.07 -26.10 -23.12
N SER A 41 31.05 -25.73 -22.30
CA SER A 41 31.84 -26.70 -21.55
C SER A 41 30.96 -27.51 -20.59
N ARG A 42 31.10 -28.85 -20.64
CA ARG A 42 30.41 -29.79 -19.74
C ARG A 42 30.72 -29.50 -18.27
N VAL A 43 31.94 -29.05 -17.98
CA VAL A 43 32.35 -28.66 -16.62
C VAL A 43 31.57 -27.43 -16.17
N THR A 44 31.42 -26.43 -17.04
CA THR A 44 30.65 -25.22 -16.75
C THR A 44 29.18 -25.55 -16.53
N LEU A 45 28.59 -26.44 -17.33
CA LEU A 45 27.20 -26.90 -17.15
C LEU A 45 27.01 -27.64 -15.83
N GLY A 46 27.95 -28.54 -15.47
CA GLY A 46 27.91 -29.25 -14.18
C GLY A 46 28.06 -28.32 -12.99
N LEU A 47 28.99 -27.36 -13.07
CA LEU A 47 29.17 -26.34 -12.03
C LEU A 47 27.92 -25.47 -11.90
N TYR A 48 27.34 -25.02 -13.02
CA TYR A 48 26.12 -24.22 -13.02
C TYR A 48 24.93 -25.00 -12.41
N ALA A 49 24.77 -26.27 -12.76
CA ALA A 49 23.73 -27.15 -12.23
C ALA A 49 23.79 -27.30 -10.70
N LEU A 50 25.00 -27.39 -10.13
CA LEU A 50 25.22 -27.63 -8.70
C LEU A 50 25.29 -26.33 -7.88
N VAL A 51 26.03 -25.33 -8.36
CA VAL A 51 26.33 -24.11 -7.59
C VAL A 51 25.12 -23.19 -7.50
N THR A 52 24.35 -23.05 -8.58
CA THR A 52 23.18 -22.16 -8.61
C THR A 52 22.14 -22.44 -7.51
N PRO A 53 21.64 -23.68 -7.32
CA PRO A 53 20.68 -23.96 -6.25
C PRO A 53 21.28 -23.75 -4.86
N LEU A 54 22.57 -24.04 -4.65
CA LEU A 54 23.26 -23.76 -3.40
C LEU A 54 23.32 -22.26 -3.10
N LEU A 55 23.65 -21.43 -4.11
CA LEU A 55 23.66 -19.98 -3.99
C LEU A 55 22.25 -19.42 -3.75
N LEU A 56 21.22 -19.95 -4.42
CA LEU A 56 19.82 -19.56 -4.20
C LEU A 56 19.36 -19.88 -2.77
N LEU A 57 19.71 -21.06 -2.26
CA LEU A 57 19.43 -21.45 -0.87
C LEU A 57 20.19 -20.57 0.12
N ALA A 58 21.48 -20.33 -0.10
CA ALA A 58 22.29 -19.45 0.73
C ALA A 58 21.75 -18.01 0.74
N GLY A 59 21.44 -17.46 -0.43
CA GLY A 59 20.83 -16.13 -0.57
C GLY A 59 19.48 -16.03 0.14
N ARG A 60 18.66 -17.09 0.09
CA ARG A 60 17.40 -17.16 0.84
C ARG A 60 17.61 -17.17 2.35
N LEU A 61 18.57 -17.92 2.85
CA LEU A 61 18.91 -17.94 4.28
C LEU A 61 19.42 -16.58 4.76
N VAL A 62 20.29 -15.94 3.98
CA VAL A 62 20.77 -14.58 4.26
C VAL A 62 19.61 -13.60 4.28
N PHE A 63 18.74 -13.61 3.27
CA PHE A 63 17.56 -12.76 3.20
C PHE A 63 16.66 -12.92 4.43
N LEU A 64 16.43 -14.17 4.88
CA LEU A 64 15.64 -14.42 6.08
C LEU A 64 16.31 -13.90 7.35
N ARG A 65 17.63 -14.06 7.48
CA ARG A 65 18.39 -13.51 8.61
C ARG A 65 18.32 -11.99 8.65
N VAL A 66 18.47 -11.34 7.49
CA VAL A 66 18.37 -9.87 7.38
C VAL A 66 16.98 -9.39 7.78
N ILE A 67 15.91 -10.00 7.26
CA ILE A 67 14.54 -9.63 7.64
C ILE A 67 14.29 -9.83 9.13
N ARG A 68 14.75 -10.96 9.70
CA ARG A 68 14.61 -11.22 11.14
C ARG A 68 15.34 -10.17 11.98
N ALA A 69 16.58 -9.83 11.62
CA ALA A 69 17.36 -8.81 12.32
C ALA A 69 16.72 -7.42 12.21
N MET A 70 16.18 -7.06 11.03
CA MET A 70 15.45 -5.82 10.84
C MET A 70 14.17 -5.76 11.71
N ARG A 71 13.38 -6.84 11.71
CA ARG A 71 12.15 -6.94 12.51
C ARG A 71 12.42 -6.91 14.02
N ALA A 72 13.49 -7.57 14.47
CA ALA A 72 13.92 -7.52 15.88
C ALA A 72 14.29 -6.10 16.33
N ARG A 73 14.73 -5.24 15.41
CA ARG A 73 15.00 -3.81 15.64
C ARG A 73 13.77 -2.91 15.42
N GLY A 74 12.59 -3.48 15.23
CA GLY A 74 11.33 -2.74 15.02
C GLY A 74 11.05 -2.33 13.57
N TYR A 75 11.93 -2.63 12.60
CA TYR A 75 11.69 -2.27 11.20
C TYR A 75 10.65 -3.18 10.56
N GLY A 76 9.63 -2.58 9.96
CA GLY A 76 8.56 -3.31 9.28
C GLY A 76 7.68 -4.13 10.23
N VAL A 77 7.69 -3.79 11.52
CA VAL A 77 6.79 -4.35 12.53
C VAL A 77 5.48 -3.57 12.51
N ARG A 78 4.36 -4.28 12.51
CA ARG A 78 3.01 -3.71 12.53
C ARG A 78 2.37 -3.98 13.88
N SER A 79 1.74 -2.96 14.45
CA SER A 79 1.04 -3.11 15.72
C SER A 79 -0.34 -3.73 15.47
N ALA A 80 -0.71 -4.75 16.24
CA ALA A 80 -1.96 -5.47 16.11
C ALA A 80 -2.80 -5.43 17.38
N LEU A 81 -4.12 -5.38 17.22
CA LEU A 81 -5.09 -5.65 18.27
C LEU A 81 -5.87 -6.93 17.93
N ILE A 82 -6.31 -7.65 18.95
CA ILE A 82 -7.23 -8.80 18.80
C ILE A 82 -8.56 -8.42 19.46
N VAL A 83 -9.63 -8.43 18.68
CA VAL A 83 -11.01 -8.22 19.15
C VAL A 83 -11.60 -9.60 19.45
N GLY A 84 -11.95 -9.84 20.71
CA GLY A 84 -12.34 -11.16 21.21
C GLY A 84 -11.32 -11.75 22.18
N THR A 85 -11.80 -12.59 23.08
CA THR A 85 -11.02 -13.23 24.16
C THR A 85 -11.34 -14.73 24.26
N ASP A 86 -11.71 -15.33 23.13
CA ASP A 86 -12.00 -16.75 22.99
C ASP A 86 -10.70 -17.59 22.84
N SER A 87 -10.85 -18.91 22.77
CA SER A 87 -9.71 -19.82 22.59
C SER A 87 -8.94 -19.57 21.29
N ASN A 88 -9.62 -19.10 20.24
CA ASN A 88 -9.01 -18.74 18.96
C ASN A 88 -8.16 -17.46 19.08
N ALA A 89 -8.63 -16.45 19.81
CA ALA A 89 -7.88 -15.24 20.12
C ALA A 89 -6.60 -15.56 20.90
N LEU A 90 -6.68 -16.45 21.89
CA LEU A 90 -5.52 -16.90 22.67
C LEU A 90 -4.55 -17.71 21.80
N ALA A 91 -5.03 -18.62 20.96
CA ALA A 91 -4.19 -19.38 20.04
C ALA A 91 -3.46 -18.46 19.04
N LEU A 92 -4.16 -17.45 18.51
CA LEU A 92 -3.57 -16.44 17.63
C LEU A 92 -2.50 -15.62 18.36
N ALA A 93 -2.77 -15.19 19.58
CA ALA A 93 -1.81 -14.45 20.40
C ALA A 93 -0.55 -15.29 20.70
N ARG A 94 -0.71 -16.58 21.05
CA ARG A 94 0.42 -17.51 21.22
C ARG A 94 1.24 -17.65 19.94
N ASN A 95 0.59 -17.77 18.78
CA ASN A 95 1.29 -17.83 17.49
C ASN A 95 2.03 -16.54 17.15
N ILE A 96 1.44 -15.37 17.42
CA ILE A 96 2.12 -14.09 17.20
C ILE A 96 3.34 -13.97 18.13
N ALA A 97 3.22 -14.38 19.39
CA ALA A 97 4.32 -14.37 20.36
C ALA A 97 5.43 -15.38 19.99
N ALA A 98 5.06 -16.59 19.57
CA ALA A 98 5.99 -17.66 19.19
C ALA A 98 6.72 -17.37 17.86
N LEU A 99 6.18 -16.50 17.01
CA LEU A 99 6.70 -16.21 15.68
C LEU A 99 7.09 -14.71 15.55
N PRO A 100 8.16 -14.21 16.22
CA PRO A 100 8.57 -12.79 16.12
C PRO A 100 8.89 -12.34 14.69
N TRP A 101 9.29 -13.28 13.85
CA TRP A 101 9.55 -13.01 12.44
C TRP A 101 8.29 -12.73 11.64
N LEU A 102 7.07 -12.78 12.18
CA LEU A 102 5.88 -12.29 11.47
C LEU A 102 5.91 -10.77 11.28
N GLY A 103 6.68 -10.06 12.11
CA GLY A 103 6.68 -8.60 12.12
C GLY A 103 5.34 -8.04 12.60
N VAL A 104 4.69 -8.75 13.53
CA VAL A 104 3.45 -8.32 14.18
C VAL A 104 3.75 -8.16 15.66
N SER A 105 3.41 -7.01 16.23
CA SER A 105 3.53 -6.73 17.66
C SER A 105 2.12 -6.60 18.23
N LEU A 106 1.74 -7.55 19.07
CA LEU A 106 0.44 -7.55 19.73
C LEU A 106 0.42 -6.46 20.82
N ARG A 107 -0.44 -5.46 20.65
CA ARG A 107 -0.64 -4.37 21.62
C ARG A 107 -1.58 -4.78 22.74
N GLY A 108 -2.54 -5.65 22.43
CA GLY A 108 -3.46 -6.20 23.41
C GLY A 108 -4.80 -6.65 22.85
N PHE A 109 -5.66 -7.06 23.77
CA PHE A 109 -7.00 -7.55 23.49
C PHE A 109 -8.04 -6.46 23.69
N VAL A 110 -9.11 -6.52 22.91
CA VAL A 110 -10.29 -5.66 23.01
C VAL A 110 -11.51 -6.56 23.15
N GLY A 111 -12.23 -6.50 24.27
CA GLY A 111 -13.33 -7.44 24.52
C GLY A 111 -13.86 -7.45 25.95
N GLY A 112 -14.72 -8.44 26.23
CA GLY A 112 -15.24 -8.73 27.56
C GLY A 112 -14.25 -9.51 28.43
N ALA A 113 -14.70 -9.99 29.59
CA ALA A 113 -13.87 -10.83 30.45
C ALA A 113 -13.45 -12.12 29.71
N ALA A 114 -12.15 -12.37 29.65
CA ALA A 114 -11.60 -13.57 29.04
C ALA A 114 -12.04 -14.83 29.82
N LEU A 115 -12.27 -15.94 29.11
CA LEU A 115 -12.48 -17.25 29.73
C LEU A 115 -11.28 -17.64 30.62
N ASP A 116 -10.06 -17.19 30.25
CA ASP A 116 -8.82 -17.34 31.02
C ASP A 116 -8.05 -16.00 31.13
N ALA A 117 -8.54 -15.10 31.99
CA ALA A 117 -7.95 -13.75 32.18
C ALA A 117 -6.45 -13.76 32.54
N ALA A 118 -5.98 -14.80 33.23
CA ALA A 118 -4.57 -14.95 33.60
C ALA A 118 -3.67 -15.27 32.40
N GLU A 119 -4.09 -16.17 31.50
CA GLU A 119 -3.32 -16.53 30.31
C GLU A 119 -3.33 -15.39 29.29
N ALA A 120 -4.48 -14.73 29.10
CA ALA A 120 -4.57 -13.54 28.25
C ALA A 120 -3.60 -12.46 28.71
N ALA A 121 -3.60 -12.14 30.02
CA ALA A 121 -2.73 -11.13 30.61
C ALA A 121 -1.23 -11.45 30.47
N ALA A 122 -0.86 -12.74 30.45
CA ALA A 122 0.53 -13.16 30.22
C ALA A 122 0.99 -12.93 28.76
N LEU A 123 0.07 -12.97 27.80
CA LEU A 123 0.38 -12.78 26.38
C LEU A 123 0.30 -11.29 25.97
N ALA A 124 -0.75 -10.59 26.38
CA ALA A 124 -0.90 -9.15 26.15
C ALA A 124 -1.99 -8.54 27.05
N PRO A 125 -1.92 -7.23 27.39
CA PRO A 125 -2.94 -6.61 28.23
C PRO A 125 -4.30 -6.51 27.53
N VAL A 126 -5.39 -6.49 28.32
CA VAL A 126 -6.71 -6.09 27.83
C VAL A 126 -6.75 -4.56 27.83
N VAL A 127 -6.84 -3.96 26.65
CA VAL A 127 -6.65 -2.50 26.44
C VAL A 127 -7.98 -1.74 26.53
N GLY A 128 -9.11 -2.43 26.35
CA GLY A 128 -10.42 -1.82 26.45
C GLY A 128 -11.56 -2.76 26.04
N ARG A 129 -12.77 -2.22 26.01
CA ARG A 129 -13.97 -2.90 25.51
C ARG A 129 -14.19 -2.57 24.03
N LEU A 130 -15.16 -3.25 23.41
CA LEU A 130 -15.53 -2.99 22.01
C LEU A 130 -15.90 -1.51 21.76
N ALA A 131 -16.48 -0.82 22.75
CA ALA A 131 -16.79 0.61 22.66
C ALA A 131 -15.53 1.50 22.54
N ASP A 132 -14.38 1.06 23.05
CA ASP A 132 -13.14 1.82 23.02
C ASP A 132 -12.35 1.59 21.72
N LEU A 133 -12.77 0.61 20.89
CA LEU A 133 -12.06 0.19 19.69
C LEU A 133 -11.83 1.35 18.70
N GLU A 134 -12.83 2.20 18.52
CA GLU A 134 -12.73 3.35 17.62
C GLU A 134 -11.65 4.33 18.09
N ASN A 135 -11.66 4.68 19.38
CA ASN A 135 -10.69 5.61 19.96
C ASN A 135 -9.28 5.04 19.94
N LEU A 136 -9.12 3.74 20.22
CA LEU A 136 -7.83 3.05 20.16
C LEU A 136 -7.23 3.04 18.75
N VAL A 137 -8.08 2.90 17.73
CA VAL A 137 -7.66 2.93 16.33
C VAL A 137 -7.38 4.36 15.86
N ARG A 138 -8.25 5.32 16.19
CA ARG A 138 -8.09 6.75 15.83
C ARG A 138 -6.90 7.40 16.52
N GLY A 139 -6.57 6.99 17.75
CA GLY A 139 -5.40 7.45 18.49
C GLY A 139 -4.06 7.16 17.81
N GLY A 140 -4.07 6.35 16.75
CA GLY A 140 -2.90 6.00 15.98
C GLY A 140 -2.06 4.90 16.66
N GLY A 141 -1.24 4.22 15.86
CA GLY A 141 -0.35 3.18 16.37
C GLY A 141 -0.94 1.76 16.37
N VAL A 142 -2.11 1.55 15.78
CA VAL A 142 -2.64 0.23 15.42
C VAL A 142 -2.65 0.11 13.90
N ASP A 143 -2.03 -0.93 13.36
CA ASP A 143 -1.98 -1.18 11.92
C ASP A 143 -2.90 -2.34 11.51
N ILE A 144 -3.16 -3.28 12.42
CA ILE A 144 -3.90 -4.53 12.17
C ILE A 144 -4.91 -4.75 13.30
N VAL A 145 -6.12 -5.19 12.95
CA VAL A 145 -7.11 -5.72 13.89
C VAL A 145 -7.49 -7.13 13.44
N TYR A 146 -7.28 -8.10 14.32
CA TYR A 146 -7.80 -9.46 14.18
C TYR A 146 -9.14 -9.55 14.91
N VAL A 147 -10.17 -10.03 14.23
CA VAL A 147 -11.52 -10.20 14.78
C VAL A 147 -11.73 -11.69 15.00
N SER A 148 -11.64 -12.10 16.25
CA SER A 148 -11.86 -13.48 16.73
C SER A 148 -13.20 -13.50 17.47
N VAL A 149 -14.27 -13.44 16.68
CA VAL A 149 -15.66 -13.48 17.14
C VAL A 149 -16.32 -14.64 16.41
N PRO A 150 -17.18 -15.44 17.07
CA PRO A 150 -17.85 -16.56 16.42
C PRO A 150 -18.53 -16.12 15.12
N MET A 151 -18.32 -16.88 14.04
CA MET A 151 -18.84 -16.50 12.71
C MET A 151 -20.38 -16.47 12.67
N SER A 152 -21.04 -17.11 13.62
CA SER A 152 -22.50 -17.04 13.80
C SER A 152 -22.98 -15.63 14.18
N ASP A 153 -22.17 -14.84 14.88
CA ASP A 153 -22.53 -13.49 15.33
C ASP A 153 -22.26 -12.42 14.25
N HIS A 154 -23.08 -12.50 13.21
CA HIS A 154 -23.06 -11.54 12.09
C HIS A 154 -23.31 -10.11 12.56
N HIS A 155 -24.06 -9.90 13.64
CA HIS A 155 -24.35 -8.58 14.17
C HIS A 155 -23.10 -7.94 14.76
N GLN A 156 -22.36 -8.68 15.59
CA GLN A 156 -21.13 -8.18 16.19
C GLN A 156 -20.03 -7.97 15.14
N ILE A 157 -19.88 -8.88 14.17
CA ILE A 157 -18.92 -8.72 13.06
C ILE A 157 -19.24 -7.45 12.25
N ASN A 158 -20.49 -7.26 11.84
CA ASN A 158 -20.89 -6.07 11.08
C ASN A 158 -20.72 -4.78 11.90
N ALA A 159 -20.97 -4.81 13.21
CA ALA A 159 -20.73 -3.66 14.08
C ALA A 159 -19.24 -3.29 14.10
N ILE A 160 -18.34 -4.27 14.26
CA ILE A 160 -16.89 -4.06 14.21
C ILE A 160 -16.45 -3.52 12.85
N LEU A 161 -16.93 -4.11 11.75
CA LEU A 161 -16.60 -3.66 10.40
C LEU A 161 -17.08 -2.22 10.13
N ARG A 162 -18.23 -1.82 10.66
CA ARG A 162 -18.72 -0.43 10.58
C ARG A 162 -17.86 0.53 11.38
N ILE A 163 -17.51 0.19 12.63
CA ILE A 163 -16.63 1.00 13.48
C ILE A 163 -15.26 1.21 12.82
N LEU A 164 -14.70 0.16 12.23
CA LEU A 164 -13.38 0.19 11.62
C LEU A 164 -13.38 0.63 10.15
N GLY A 165 -14.55 0.74 9.52
CA GLY A 165 -14.70 0.99 8.08
C GLY A 165 -14.18 2.36 7.64
N ASP A 166 -14.13 3.32 8.56
CA ASP A 166 -13.57 4.66 8.35
C ASP A 166 -12.12 4.78 8.86
N SER A 167 -11.41 3.66 8.98
CA SER A 167 -10.01 3.63 9.40
C SER A 167 -9.09 3.08 8.32
N THR A 168 -7.79 3.33 8.45
CA THR A 168 -6.76 2.73 7.59
C THR A 168 -6.24 1.39 8.14
N VAL A 169 -6.89 0.80 9.14
CA VAL A 169 -6.46 -0.44 9.80
C VAL A 169 -6.85 -1.65 8.95
N SER A 170 -5.98 -2.66 8.87
CA SER A 170 -6.31 -3.89 8.17
C SER A 170 -7.05 -4.85 9.06
N ILE A 171 -8.19 -5.35 8.58
CA ILE A 171 -9.10 -6.19 9.35
C ILE A 171 -8.97 -7.63 8.85
N PHE A 172 -8.66 -8.54 9.75
CA PHE A 172 -8.62 -9.98 9.50
C PHE A 172 -9.67 -10.67 10.38
N LEU A 173 -10.59 -11.40 9.77
CA LEU A 173 -11.49 -12.29 10.48
C LEU A 173 -10.77 -13.62 10.76
N VAL A 174 -10.82 -14.07 12.01
CA VAL A 174 -10.31 -15.37 12.42
C VAL A 174 -11.51 -16.32 12.48
N PRO A 175 -11.66 -17.27 11.53
CA PRO A 175 -12.72 -18.26 11.57
C PRO A 175 -12.55 -19.21 12.76
N ASP A 176 -13.67 -19.81 13.17
CA ASP A 176 -13.65 -20.92 14.10
C ASP A 176 -13.00 -22.16 13.46
N LEU A 177 -12.29 -22.97 14.26
CA LEU A 177 -11.57 -24.18 13.82
C LEU A 177 -12.45 -25.12 12.96
N PHE A 178 -13.75 -25.20 13.23
CA PHE A 178 -14.70 -26.03 12.47
C PHE A 178 -15.13 -25.42 11.13
N THR A 179 -15.10 -24.08 10.99
CA THR A 179 -15.47 -23.39 9.74
C THR A 179 -14.29 -23.26 8.78
N ALA A 180 -13.07 -23.35 9.31
CA ALA A 180 -11.83 -23.30 8.54
C ALA A 180 -11.70 -24.44 7.50
N ASP A 181 -12.16 -25.65 7.84
CA ASP A 181 -12.11 -26.80 6.94
C ASP A 181 -13.15 -26.75 5.81
N ILE A 182 -14.17 -25.88 5.90
CA ILE A 182 -15.36 -25.92 5.03
C ILE A 182 -15.35 -24.82 3.95
N MET A 183 -14.60 -23.73 4.13
CA MET A 183 -14.68 -22.56 3.24
C MET A 183 -13.59 -22.55 2.14
N GLN A 184 -13.98 -22.42 0.88
CA GLN A 184 -13.05 -22.23 -0.27
C GLN A 184 -12.69 -20.75 -0.46
N GLY A 185 -12.10 -20.11 0.56
CA GLY A 185 -11.67 -18.71 0.52
C GLY A 185 -10.17 -18.53 0.21
N THR A 186 -9.74 -17.31 -0.14
CA THR A 186 -8.30 -16.97 -0.21
C THR A 186 -7.75 -16.84 1.20
N TRP A 187 -7.26 -17.95 1.76
CA TRP A 187 -6.76 -18.03 3.13
C TRP A 187 -5.41 -17.34 3.32
N VAL A 188 -5.24 -16.68 4.46
CA VAL A 188 -3.94 -16.26 4.98
C VAL A 188 -3.75 -16.95 6.33
N THR A 189 -2.85 -17.94 6.42
CA THR A 189 -2.57 -18.63 7.68
C THR A 189 -1.52 -17.87 8.50
N LEU A 190 -1.83 -17.55 9.76
CA LEU A 190 -0.90 -16.97 10.74
C LEU A 190 -0.41 -18.08 11.68
N GLY A 191 0.75 -18.68 11.38
CA GLY A 191 1.17 -19.91 12.06
C GLY A 191 0.23 -21.05 11.67
N ASP A 192 -0.43 -21.66 12.65
CA ASP A 192 -1.44 -22.71 12.45
C ASP A 192 -2.88 -22.17 12.47
N VAL A 193 -3.07 -20.85 12.63
CA VAL A 193 -4.40 -20.24 12.69
C VAL A 193 -4.79 -19.71 11.30
N PRO A 194 -5.84 -20.25 10.66
CA PRO A 194 -6.37 -19.71 9.42
C PRO A 194 -6.96 -18.33 9.69
N THR A 195 -6.75 -17.36 8.79
CA THR A 195 -7.39 -16.03 8.85
C THR A 195 -7.87 -15.62 7.46
N VAL A 196 -8.96 -14.84 7.42
CA VAL A 196 -9.55 -14.27 6.21
C VAL A 196 -9.35 -12.75 6.26
N CYS A 197 -8.62 -12.20 5.30
CA CYS A 197 -8.46 -10.76 5.21
C CYS A 197 -9.72 -10.13 4.60
N VAL A 198 -10.44 -9.32 5.36
CA VAL A 198 -11.66 -8.63 4.89
C VAL A 198 -11.33 -7.34 4.19
N ILE A 199 -10.34 -6.60 4.73
CA ILE A 199 -9.89 -5.33 4.18
C ILE A 199 -8.36 -5.34 4.06
N ASP A 200 -7.91 -5.53 2.83
CA ASP A 200 -6.50 -5.45 2.45
C ASP A 200 -6.22 -4.30 1.47
N GLY A 201 -4.96 -3.84 1.41
CA GLY A 201 -4.43 -3.05 0.30
C GLY A 201 -3.54 -3.91 -0.61
N PRO A 202 -3.49 -3.64 -1.92
CA PRO A 202 -2.74 -4.42 -2.93
C PRO A 202 -1.22 -4.34 -2.77
N ALA A 203 -0.72 -3.40 -1.98
CA ALA A 203 0.71 -3.13 -1.82
C ALA A 203 1.39 -4.14 -0.89
N ARG A 204 1.21 -5.45 -1.12
CA ARG A 204 1.71 -6.51 -0.24
C ARG A 204 2.59 -7.53 -0.97
N GLY A 205 3.74 -7.84 -0.37
CA GLY A 205 4.69 -8.84 -0.86
C GLY A 205 5.49 -8.39 -2.09
N ILE A 206 5.79 -9.32 -3.02
CA ILE A 206 6.56 -9.06 -4.25
C ILE A 206 5.96 -7.90 -5.05
N ASN A 207 4.63 -7.76 -5.09
CA ASN A 207 3.95 -6.68 -5.79
C ASN A 207 4.39 -5.29 -5.31
N SER A 208 4.63 -5.11 -4.01
CA SER A 208 5.15 -3.85 -3.47
C SER A 208 6.58 -3.55 -3.92
N VAL A 209 7.40 -4.59 -4.12
CA VAL A 209 8.77 -4.48 -4.62
C VAL A 209 8.75 -4.16 -6.12
N VAL A 210 7.92 -4.87 -6.89
CA VAL A 210 7.73 -4.64 -8.32
C VAL A 210 7.22 -3.21 -8.57
N LYS A 211 6.16 -2.79 -7.87
CA LYS A 211 5.65 -1.42 -7.90
C LYS A 211 6.73 -0.40 -7.56
N ARG A 212 7.54 -0.68 -6.54
CA ARG A 212 8.62 0.23 -6.14
C ARG A 212 9.72 0.34 -7.19
N ALA A 213 10.10 -0.78 -7.80
CA ALA A 213 11.08 -0.80 -8.89
C ALA A 213 10.56 -0.03 -10.11
N GLU A 214 9.30 -0.28 -10.49
CA GLU A 214 8.58 0.46 -11.53
C GLU A 214 8.59 1.98 -11.25
N ASP A 215 8.17 2.40 -10.06
CA ASP A 215 8.15 3.81 -9.65
C ASP A 215 9.54 4.46 -9.76
N LEU A 216 10.59 3.76 -9.34
CA LEU A 216 11.97 4.27 -9.40
C LEU A 216 12.47 4.42 -10.83
N VAL A 217 12.25 3.40 -11.68
CA VAL A 217 12.66 3.43 -13.09
C VAL A 217 11.92 4.55 -13.82
N LEU A 218 10.59 4.55 -13.76
CA LEU A 218 9.77 5.50 -14.49
C LEU A 218 9.97 6.94 -13.99
N ALA A 219 10.08 7.17 -12.67
CA ALA A 219 10.30 8.52 -12.14
C ALA A 219 11.69 9.05 -12.49
N SER A 220 12.71 8.18 -12.50
CA SER A 220 14.07 8.57 -12.91
C SER A 220 14.09 8.96 -14.39
N CYS A 221 13.48 8.15 -15.26
CA CYS A 221 13.37 8.47 -16.69
C CYS A 221 12.59 9.78 -16.91
N ALA A 222 11.45 9.96 -16.23
CA ALA A 222 10.65 11.16 -16.33
C ALA A 222 11.39 12.41 -15.84
N LEU A 223 12.15 12.32 -14.75
CA LEU A 223 12.95 13.44 -14.24
C LEU A 223 14.06 13.84 -15.20
N ILE A 224 14.76 12.89 -15.81
CA ILE A 224 15.80 13.19 -16.81
C ILE A 224 15.16 13.90 -18.02
N LEU A 225 14.04 13.38 -18.52
CA LEU A 225 13.34 13.95 -19.68
C LEU A 225 12.75 15.34 -19.39
N LEU A 226 12.19 15.54 -18.20
CA LEU A 226 11.45 16.75 -17.82
C LEU A 226 12.29 17.76 -17.05
N ALA A 227 13.56 17.48 -16.77
CA ALA A 227 14.45 18.37 -16.01
C ALA A 227 14.53 19.78 -16.63
N LEU A 228 14.74 19.87 -17.95
CA LEU A 228 14.85 21.15 -18.64
C LEU A 228 13.51 21.92 -18.63
N PRO A 229 12.35 21.33 -19.01
CA PRO A 229 11.06 21.96 -18.84
C PRO A 229 10.77 22.42 -17.40
N MET A 230 11.10 21.60 -16.39
CA MET A 230 10.92 21.95 -14.97
C MET A 230 11.77 23.15 -14.56
N LEU A 231 13.00 23.26 -15.07
CA LEU A 231 13.86 24.41 -14.82
C LEU A 231 13.28 25.69 -15.43
N VAL A 232 12.81 25.63 -16.68
CA VAL A 232 12.15 26.76 -17.36
C VAL A 232 10.91 27.21 -16.58
N ILE A 233 10.06 26.27 -16.15
CA ILE A 233 8.88 26.56 -15.33
C ILE A 233 9.30 27.20 -14.00
N ALA A 234 10.34 26.68 -13.33
CA ALA A 234 10.81 27.22 -12.06
C ALA A 234 11.26 28.69 -12.20
N VAL A 235 11.99 29.01 -13.26
CA VAL A 235 12.42 30.38 -13.58
C VAL A 235 11.21 31.26 -13.88
N ALA A 236 10.28 30.80 -14.73
CA ALA A 236 9.09 31.56 -15.09
C ALA A 236 8.19 31.88 -13.87
N VAL A 237 8.03 30.94 -12.94
CA VAL A 237 7.28 31.14 -11.69
C VAL A 237 7.95 32.18 -10.80
N ARG A 238 9.28 32.14 -10.70
CA ARG A 238 10.06 33.08 -9.87
C ARG A 238 10.08 34.50 -10.44
N LEU A 239 10.05 34.64 -11.77
CA LEU A 239 9.93 35.94 -12.44
C LEU A 239 8.51 36.50 -12.34
N GLY A 240 7.49 35.64 -12.35
CA GLY A 240 6.07 36.05 -12.31
C GLY A 240 5.54 36.43 -10.92
N SER A 241 6.19 36.01 -9.84
CA SER A 241 5.79 36.36 -8.46
C SER A 241 6.94 36.24 -7.47
N PRO A 242 7.02 37.09 -6.43
CA PRO A 242 8.08 37.01 -5.43
C PRO A 242 7.96 35.72 -4.59
N GLY A 243 9.12 35.12 -4.28
CA GLY A 243 9.23 33.93 -3.41
C GLY A 243 9.76 32.68 -4.14
N PRO A 244 9.81 31.53 -3.44
CA PRO A 244 10.31 30.28 -4.01
C PRO A 244 9.35 29.71 -5.06
N ALA A 245 9.93 29.15 -6.13
CA ALA A 245 9.19 28.51 -7.21
C ALA A 245 8.49 27.22 -6.78
N LEU A 246 9.06 26.52 -5.79
CA LEU A 246 8.51 25.30 -5.21
C LEU A 246 7.92 25.58 -3.84
N TYR A 247 6.84 24.88 -3.51
CA TYR A 247 6.28 24.83 -2.16
C TYR A 247 5.82 23.41 -1.82
N LYS A 248 5.55 23.17 -0.54
CA LYS A 248 5.14 21.86 -0.01
C LYS A 248 3.75 21.97 0.60
N GLN A 249 2.91 20.97 0.36
CA GLN A 249 1.58 20.86 0.98
C GLN A 249 1.49 19.58 1.82
N LEU A 250 0.86 19.68 2.99
CA LEU A 250 0.56 18.52 3.82
C LEU A 250 -0.62 17.74 3.22
N ARG A 251 -0.44 16.43 3.06
CA ARG A 251 -1.41 15.49 2.51
C ARG A 251 -1.36 14.16 3.27
N TYR A 252 -2.40 13.33 3.14
CA TYR A 252 -2.33 11.95 3.60
C TYR A 252 -1.61 11.05 2.58
N GLY A 253 -0.64 10.30 3.08
CA GLY A 253 0.10 9.25 2.39
C GLY A 253 -0.46 7.87 2.67
N ALA A 254 0.37 6.85 2.48
CA ALA A 254 0.01 5.46 2.78
C ALA A 254 -0.28 5.27 4.28
N ASN A 255 -1.32 4.49 4.57
CA ASN A 255 -1.89 4.25 5.89
C ASN A 255 -2.22 5.55 6.66
N GLY A 256 -2.64 6.60 5.95
CA GLY A 256 -3.03 7.87 6.56
C GLY A 256 -1.86 8.69 7.13
N LYS A 257 -0.61 8.27 6.92
CA LYS A 257 0.56 9.00 7.45
C LYS A 257 0.71 10.34 6.73
N PRO A 258 0.98 11.45 7.44
CA PRO A 258 1.17 12.75 6.81
C PRO A 258 2.42 12.76 5.92
N ILE A 259 2.30 13.32 4.71
CA ILE A 259 3.40 13.52 3.76
C ILE A 259 3.41 14.96 3.24
N LEU A 260 4.60 15.47 2.91
CA LEU A 260 4.78 16.77 2.27
C LEU A 260 4.91 16.59 0.75
N VAL A 261 3.93 17.08 0.01
CA VAL A 261 3.88 16.96 -1.46
C VAL A 261 4.42 18.22 -2.11
N TRP A 262 5.40 18.06 -3.00
CA TRP A 262 6.03 19.16 -3.73
C TRP A 262 5.18 19.62 -4.91
N LYS A 263 5.07 20.94 -5.12
CA LYS A 263 4.40 21.54 -6.27
C LYS A 263 5.08 22.82 -6.71
N PHE A 264 4.90 23.21 -7.97
CA PHE A 264 5.21 24.57 -8.40
C PHE A 264 4.16 25.54 -7.86
N ARG A 265 4.61 26.73 -7.46
CA ARG A 265 3.74 27.81 -7.01
C ARG A 265 2.89 28.29 -8.19
N SER A 266 1.57 28.09 -8.09
CA SER A 266 0.57 28.54 -9.07
C SER A 266 -0.35 29.65 -8.52
N MET A 267 -0.21 29.99 -7.24
CA MET A 267 -1.04 30.98 -6.53
C MET A 267 -0.17 32.01 -5.80
N ARG A 268 -0.68 33.23 -5.63
CA ARG A 268 -0.01 34.33 -4.92
C ARG A 268 0.04 34.11 -3.41
N VAL A 269 -1.02 33.50 -2.86
CA VAL A 269 -1.15 33.15 -1.44
C VAL A 269 -0.93 31.65 -1.29
N MET A 270 -0.11 31.27 -0.30
CA MET A 270 0.04 29.87 0.09
C MET A 270 -0.99 29.53 1.15
N GLU A 271 -1.70 28.41 0.98
CA GLU A 271 -2.63 27.90 1.99
C GLU A 271 -1.86 27.51 3.26
N SER A 272 -2.27 28.03 4.41
CA SER A 272 -1.80 27.56 5.71
C SER A 272 -2.35 26.14 5.95
N PRO A 273 -1.62 25.24 6.64
CA PRO A 273 -2.15 23.93 7.00
C PRO A 273 -3.49 23.97 7.76
N ALA A 274 -3.79 25.07 8.44
CA ALA A 274 -4.99 25.24 9.26
C ALA A 274 -6.22 25.78 8.49
N GLU A 275 -6.03 26.47 7.36
CA GLU A 275 -7.10 27.10 6.59
C GLU A 275 -7.05 26.60 5.14
N PHE A 276 -7.80 25.54 4.86
CA PHE A 276 -7.96 25.03 3.50
C PHE A 276 -9.20 25.64 2.84
N THR A 277 -9.00 26.35 1.74
CA THR A 277 -10.10 26.83 0.89
C THR A 277 -9.90 26.27 -0.51
N GLN A 278 -10.74 25.29 -0.88
CA GLN A 278 -10.68 24.65 -2.19
C GLN A 278 -10.73 25.70 -3.31
N ALA A 279 -9.66 25.73 -4.12
CA ALA A 279 -9.56 26.62 -5.25
C ALA A 279 -10.66 26.33 -6.28
N ARG A 280 -11.36 27.39 -6.68
CA ARG A 280 -12.45 27.35 -7.67
C ARG A 280 -11.94 27.77 -9.06
N ARG A 281 -12.72 27.49 -10.12
CA ARG A 281 -12.39 27.85 -11.51
C ARG A 281 -11.90 29.29 -11.72
N ASP A 282 -12.48 30.26 -11.02
CA ASP A 282 -12.15 31.70 -11.14
C ASP A 282 -11.49 32.29 -9.89
N ASP A 283 -10.63 31.53 -9.24
CA ASP A 283 -9.93 31.98 -8.03
C ASP A 283 -8.90 33.09 -8.34
N GLN A 284 -9.14 34.29 -7.81
CA GLN A 284 -8.28 35.48 -7.99
C GLN A 284 -6.85 35.29 -7.46
N ARG A 285 -6.63 34.29 -6.59
CA ARG A 285 -5.30 33.97 -6.05
C ARG A 285 -4.41 33.29 -7.10
N VAL A 286 -4.96 32.72 -8.17
CA VAL A 286 -4.21 31.99 -9.21
C VAL A 286 -3.53 32.96 -10.17
N THR A 287 -2.23 32.77 -10.44
CA THR A 287 -1.50 33.62 -11.39
C THR A 287 -1.81 33.24 -12.85
N ALA A 288 -1.54 34.13 -13.81
CA ALA A 288 -1.77 33.84 -15.24
C ALA A 288 -1.00 32.60 -15.70
N LEU A 289 0.30 32.51 -15.35
CA LEU A 289 1.11 31.31 -15.55
C LEU A 289 0.57 30.12 -14.75
N GLY A 290 0.15 30.34 -13.50
CA GLY A 290 -0.43 29.32 -12.63
C GLY A 290 -1.67 28.66 -13.23
N ARG A 291 -2.50 29.41 -13.96
CA ARG A 291 -3.67 28.87 -14.68
C ARG A 291 -3.24 27.88 -15.77
N VAL A 292 -2.21 28.21 -16.55
CA VAL A 292 -1.65 27.29 -17.56
C VAL A 292 -1.06 26.05 -16.90
N LEU A 293 -0.29 26.23 -15.82
CA LEU A 293 0.33 25.12 -15.10
C LEU A 293 -0.70 24.16 -14.49
N ARG A 294 -1.79 24.67 -13.93
CA ARG A 294 -2.87 23.84 -13.34
C ARG A 294 -3.66 23.09 -14.41
N ARG A 295 -3.97 23.74 -15.53
CA ARG A 295 -4.71 23.13 -16.64
C ARG A 295 -3.94 21.99 -17.28
N SER A 296 -2.65 22.20 -17.50
CA SER A 296 -1.74 21.19 -18.05
C SER A 296 -1.20 20.23 -16.98
N SER A 297 -1.52 20.46 -15.69
CA SER A 297 -1.00 19.72 -14.53
C SER A 297 0.53 19.72 -14.42
N LEU A 298 1.18 20.68 -15.06
CA LEU A 298 2.62 20.89 -14.97
C LEU A 298 3.04 21.38 -13.58
N ASP A 299 2.12 21.93 -12.78
CA ASP A 299 2.38 22.31 -11.40
C ASP A 299 2.71 21.11 -10.49
N GLU A 300 2.35 19.89 -10.91
CA GLU A 300 2.54 18.64 -10.17
C GLU A 300 3.84 17.91 -10.53
N LEU A 301 4.61 18.36 -11.53
CA LEU A 301 5.87 17.71 -11.91
C LEU A 301 6.88 17.54 -10.76
N PRO A 302 7.02 18.49 -9.81
CA PRO A 302 7.91 18.31 -8.66
C PRO A 302 7.55 17.11 -7.76
N GLN A 303 6.34 16.54 -7.88
CA GLN A 303 5.95 15.33 -7.15
C GLN A 303 6.79 14.12 -7.57
N LEU A 304 7.48 14.14 -8.71
CA LEU A 304 8.44 13.09 -9.07
C LEU A 304 9.55 12.93 -8.01
N PHE A 305 9.93 14.00 -7.31
CA PHE A 305 10.84 13.91 -6.15
C PHE A 305 10.21 13.14 -4.99
N ASN A 306 8.89 13.28 -4.76
CA ASN A 306 8.17 12.48 -3.77
C ASN A 306 8.13 11.00 -4.11
N VAL A 307 8.03 10.68 -5.41
CA VAL A 307 8.06 9.30 -5.91
C VAL A 307 9.44 8.70 -5.70
N LEU A 308 10.53 9.38 -6.08
CA LEU A 308 11.89 8.93 -5.78
C LEU A 308 12.12 8.75 -4.28
N GLY A 309 11.66 9.69 -3.46
CA GLY A 309 11.70 9.60 -2.00
C GLY A 309 10.82 8.51 -1.39
N GLY A 310 9.94 7.88 -2.18
CA GLY A 310 9.10 6.77 -1.77
C GLY A 310 7.85 7.15 -0.97
N SER A 311 7.59 8.45 -0.79
CA SER A 311 6.36 8.97 -0.15
C SER A 311 5.13 8.90 -1.06
N MET A 312 5.33 8.90 -2.37
CA MET A 312 4.31 8.79 -3.41
C MET A 312 4.67 7.68 -4.41
N SER A 313 3.71 7.36 -5.28
CA SER A 313 3.84 6.49 -6.45
C SER A 313 3.55 7.32 -7.72
N ILE A 314 3.94 6.85 -8.90
CA ILE A 314 3.52 7.52 -10.15
C ILE A 314 2.01 7.35 -10.33
N VAL A 315 1.53 6.12 -10.17
CA VAL A 315 0.13 5.73 -10.29
C VAL A 315 -0.44 5.38 -8.92
N GLY A 316 -1.59 5.94 -8.58
CA GLY A 316 -2.29 5.69 -7.33
C GLY A 316 -3.41 6.70 -7.07
N PRO A 317 -4.17 6.55 -5.97
CA PRO A 317 -5.18 7.51 -5.56
C PRO A 317 -4.60 8.92 -5.39
N ARG A 318 -5.30 9.94 -5.89
CA ARG A 318 -4.82 11.33 -5.82
C ARG A 318 -4.77 11.83 -4.38
N PRO A 319 -3.65 12.40 -3.89
CA PRO A 319 -3.56 12.89 -2.52
C PRO A 319 -4.44 14.13 -2.32
N HIS A 320 -5.48 14.00 -1.51
CA HIS A 320 -6.35 15.11 -1.17
C HIS A 320 -5.80 15.92 0.02
N PRO A 321 -6.11 17.22 0.10
CA PRO A 321 -5.91 18.03 1.30
C PRO A 321 -6.43 17.35 2.57
N VAL A 322 -5.69 17.49 3.67
CA VAL A 322 -6.08 16.90 4.96
C VAL A 322 -7.48 17.36 5.36
N ALA A 323 -7.75 18.66 5.30
CA ALA A 323 -9.08 19.21 5.59
C ALA A 323 -10.20 18.63 4.70
N LEU A 324 -9.93 18.37 3.41
CA LEU A 324 -10.91 17.75 2.53
C LEU A 324 -11.16 16.28 2.91
N ASN A 325 -10.11 15.55 3.30
CA ASN A 325 -10.28 14.18 3.79
C ASN A 325 -11.09 14.16 5.09
N GLU A 326 -10.84 15.08 6.04
CA GLU A 326 -11.60 15.14 7.28
C GLU A 326 -13.07 15.52 7.06
N ALA A 327 -13.38 16.36 6.07
CA ALA A 327 -14.76 16.72 5.75
C ALA A 327 -15.57 15.52 5.23
N PHE A 328 -14.98 14.67 4.37
CA PHE A 328 -15.65 13.49 3.82
C PHE A 328 -15.44 12.21 4.65
N ARG A 329 -14.59 12.28 5.67
CA ARG A 329 -14.35 11.17 6.62
C ARG A 329 -15.66 10.93 7.38
N GLY A 330 -16.21 9.73 7.24
CA GLY A 330 -17.51 9.35 7.80
C GLY A 330 -18.73 9.65 6.92
N GLU A 331 -18.63 10.50 5.90
CA GLU A 331 -19.74 10.71 4.94
C GLU A 331 -19.80 9.61 3.87
N ILE A 332 -18.65 9.19 3.36
CA ILE A 332 -18.55 8.17 2.31
C ILE A 332 -18.01 6.87 2.91
N PRO A 333 -18.79 5.78 2.91
CA PRO A 333 -18.33 4.49 3.41
C PRO A 333 -17.04 4.03 2.73
N GLY A 334 -16.04 3.66 3.53
CA GLY A 334 -14.76 3.18 3.01
C GLY A 334 -13.88 4.26 2.38
N TYR A 335 -14.16 5.56 2.59
CA TYR A 335 -13.34 6.66 2.10
C TYR A 335 -11.85 6.47 2.42
N MET A 336 -11.55 6.06 3.65
CA MET A 336 -10.18 5.90 4.13
C MET A 336 -9.43 4.72 3.47
N LEU A 337 -10.11 3.81 2.78
CA LEU A 337 -9.48 2.69 2.06
C LEU A 337 -8.53 3.14 0.97
N ARG A 338 -8.78 4.31 0.36
CA ARG A 338 -7.87 4.89 -0.64
C ARG A 338 -6.47 5.14 -0.12
N HIS A 339 -6.31 5.33 1.19
CA HIS A 339 -5.02 5.55 1.83
C HIS A 339 -4.26 4.25 2.12
N LYS A 340 -4.77 3.07 1.77
CA LYS A 340 -4.05 1.79 1.94
C LYS A 340 -2.83 1.65 1.04
N VAL A 341 -2.76 2.43 -0.03
CA VAL A 341 -1.64 2.47 -0.97
C VAL A 341 -0.99 3.85 -0.97
N LYS A 342 0.19 3.97 -1.56
CA LYS A 342 0.82 5.27 -1.75
C LYS A 342 -0.04 6.11 -2.69
N PRO A 343 -0.23 7.41 -2.40
CA PRO A 343 -0.93 8.28 -3.33
C PRO A 343 -0.12 8.45 -4.62
N GLY A 344 -0.84 8.66 -5.71
CA GLY A 344 -0.30 8.80 -7.08
C GLY A 344 -0.22 10.24 -7.56
N ILE A 345 0.66 10.49 -8.53
CA ILE A 345 0.62 11.72 -9.36
C ILE A 345 -0.58 11.64 -10.32
N THR A 346 -0.75 10.47 -10.95
CA THR A 346 -1.90 10.08 -11.76
C THR A 346 -2.58 8.84 -11.16
N GLY A 347 -3.75 8.47 -11.66
CA GLY A 347 -4.56 7.40 -11.09
C GLY A 347 -5.79 7.07 -11.93
N LEU A 348 -6.44 5.95 -11.62
CA LEU A 348 -7.58 5.45 -12.39
C LEU A 348 -8.75 6.44 -12.40
N ALA A 349 -9.06 7.07 -11.26
CA ALA A 349 -10.09 8.09 -11.18
C ALA A 349 -9.77 9.29 -12.09
N GLN A 350 -8.50 9.72 -12.16
CA GLN A 350 -8.07 10.87 -12.96
C GLN A 350 -8.23 10.60 -14.46
N VAL A 351 -7.90 9.39 -14.93
CA VAL A 351 -8.03 9.06 -16.36
C VAL A 351 -9.47 8.73 -16.79
N ASN A 352 -10.37 8.47 -15.84
CA ASN A 352 -11.81 8.29 -16.08
C ASN A 352 -12.64 9.57 -15.85
N GLY A 353 -12.00 10.75 -15.85
CA GLY A 353 -12.70 12.03 -15.80
C GLY A 353 -12.93 12.59 -14.39
N TYR A 354 -12.67 11.85 -13.33
CA TYR A 354 -12.87 12.30 -11.95
C TYR A 354 -11.67 13.09 -11.41
N ARG A 355 -11.03 13.94 -12.24
CA ARG A 355 -9.88 14.80 -11.84
C ARG A 355 -10.31 16.15 -11.24
N GLY A 356 -11.46 16.68 -11.65
CA GLY A 356 -11.94 18.06 -11.39
C GLY A 356 -12.43 18.35 -9.96
N GLU A 357 -13.20 19.42 -9.77
CA GLU A 357 -13.82 19.73 -8.48
C GLU A 357 -14.69 18.55 -8.01
N THR A 358 -14.68 18.32 -6.71
CA THR A 358 -15.64 17.45 -6.02
C THR A 358 -16.69 18.33 -5.36
N ASP A 359 -17.38 19.07 -6.22
CA ASP A 359 -18.46 20.00 -5.90
C ASP A 359 -19.74 19.28 -5.46
N THR A 360 -19.94 18.03 -5.90
CA THR A 360 -21.05 17.18 -5.46
C THR A 360 -20.55 15.94 -4.73
N HIS A 361 -21.34 15.47 -3.76
CA HIS A 361 -21.10 14.22 -3.02
C HIS A 361 -20.98 13.02 -3.99
N GLU A 362 -21.85 12.95 -5.00
CA GLU A 362 -21.83 11.92 -6.03
C GLU A 362 -20.50 11.87 -6.80
N LYS A 363 -19.95 13.02 -7.23
CA LYS A 363 -18.65 13.07 -7.91
C LYS A 363 -17.52 12.55 -7.01
N MET A 364 -17.58 12.84 -5.72
CA MET A 364 -16.60 12.30 -4.77
C MET A 364 -16.76 10.79 -4.62
N GLU A 365 -17.99 10.28 -4.46
CA GLU A 365 -18.25 8.84 -4.35
C GLU A 365 -17.73 8.06 -5.56
N HIS A 366 -18.00 8.54 -6.77
CA HIS A 366 -17.44 7.93 -8.00
C HIS A 366 -15.92 7.94 -8.03
N ARG A 367 -15.28 9.05 -7.59
CA ARG A 367 -13.81 9.12 -7.48
C ARG A 367 -13.29 8.03 -6.53
N ILE A 368 -13.90 7.90 -5.37
CA ILE A 368 -13.54 6.90 -4.36
C ILE A 368 -13.73 5.49 -4.92
N ARG A 369 -14.81 5.25 -5.67
CA ARG A 369 -15.05 3.96 -6.32
C ARG A 369 -13.92 3.56 -7.27
N TYR A 370 -13.46 4.47 -8.13
CA TYR A 370 -12.32 4.20 -9.02
C TYR A 370 -11.01 4.03 -8.25
N ASP A 371 -10.80 4.77 -7.16
CA ASP A 371 -9.62 4.59 -6.30
C ASP A 371 -9.62 3.18 -5.67
N ILE A 372 -10.78 2.69 -5.20
CA ILE A 372 -10.94 1.34 -4.64
C ILE A 372 -10.79 0.28 -5.74
N GLU A 373 -11.35 0.50 -6.92
CA GLU A 373 -11.21 -0.42 -8.07
C GLU A 373 -9.74 -0.58 -8.48
N TYR A 374 -8.99 0.52 -8.52
CA TYR A 374 -7.54 0.50 -8.76
C TYR A 374 -6.81 -0.30 -7.69
N ILE A 375 -7.16 -0.08 -6.43
CA ILE A 375 -6.58 -0.78 -5.28
C ILE A 375 -6.85 -2.28 -5.38
N ASN A 376 -8.06 -2.70 -5.70
CA ASN A 376 -8.41 -4.12 -5.75
C ASN A 376 -7.80 -4.85 -6.96
N ASN A 377 -7.66 -4.16 -8.09
CA ASN A 377 -7.25 -4.75 -9.37
C ASN A 377 -5.84 -4.32 -9.82
N TRP A 378 -5.00 -3.88 -8.88
CA TRP A 378 -3.67 -3.42 -9.21
C TRP A 378 -2.88 -4.48 -9.99
N SER A 379 -2.33 -4.06 -11.12
CA SER A 379 -1.37 -4.82 -11.91
C SER A 379 -0.42 -3.86 -12.61
N LEU A 380 0.77 -4.35 -12.96
CA LEU A 380 1.75 -3.57 -13.73
C LEU A 380 1.16 -3.07 -15.06
N TRP A 381 0.34 -3.89 -15.72
CA TRP A 381 -0.33 -3.52 -16.97
C TRP A 381 -1.36 -2.40 -16.78
N LEU A 382 -2.09 -2.42 -15.67
CA LEU A 382 -3.03 -1.35 -15.33
C LEU A 382 -2.29 -0.02 -15.12
N ASP A 383 -1.15 -0.03 -14.41
CA ASP A 383 -0.33 1.17 -14.20
C ASP A 383 0.17 1.74 -15.53
N LEU A 384 0.73 0.89 -16.41
CA LEU A 384 1.18 1.31 -17.74
C LEU A 384 0.03 1.88 -18.58
N ALA A 385 -1.15 1.26 -18.55
CA ALA A 385 -2.33 1.76 -19.24
C ALA A 385 -2.77 3.14 -18.72
N ILE A 386 -2.74 3.36 -17.40
CA ILE A 386 -3.07 4.66 -16.80
C ILE A 386 -2.04 5.71 -17.21
N ILE A 387 -0.74 5.38 -17.17
CA ILE A 387 0.34 6.30 -17.59
C ILE A 387 0.15 6.73 -19.04
N ILE A 388 -0.11 5.79 -19.95
CA ILE A 388 -0.33 6.08 -21.37
C ILE A 388 -1.59 6.93 -21.57
N LYS A 389 -2.69 6.65 -20.85
CA LYS A 389 -3.94 7.43 -20.95
C LYS A 389 -3.81 8.85 -20.39
N THR A 390 -2.96 9.06 -19.39
CA THR A 390 -2.81 10.34 -18.67
C THR A 390 -2.60 11.55 -19.59
N PRO A 391 -1.61 11.61 -20.49
CA PRO A 391 -1.41 12.77 -21.37
C PRO A 391 -2.62 13.06 -22.27
N PHE A 392 -3.29 12.04 -22.82
CA PHE A 392 -4.48 12.23 -23.66
C PHE A 392 -5.65 12.82 -22.87
N THR A 393 -5.83 12.39 -21.62
CA THR A 393 -6.88 12.94 -20.74
C THR A 393 -6.61 14.39 -20.34
N LEU A 394 -5.34 14.77 -20.19
CA LEU A 394 -4.96 16.17 -19.94
C LEU A 394 -5.23 17.07 -21.15
N LEU A 395 -5.02 16.56 -22.37
CA LEU A 395 -5.27 17.30 -23.61
C LEU A 395 -6.75 17.49 -23.93
N ARG A 396 -7.63 16.54 -23.54
CA ARG A 396 -9.08 16.63 -23.78
C ARG A 396 -9.80 17.68 -22.93
N GLY A 397 -9.19 18.15 -21.83
CA GLY A 397 -9.65 19.34 -21.10
C GLY A 397 -10.99 19.24 -20.39
N GLU A 398 -11.66 18.07 -20.38
CA GLU A 398 -13.05 17.96 -19.89
C GLU A 398 -13.21 18.26 -18.39
N ASN A 399 -12.14 18.22 -17.58
CA ASN A 399 -12.20 18.46 -16.13
C ASN A 399 -10.95 19.15 -15.54
N ALA A 400 -10.17 19.87 -16.36
CA ALA A 400 -8.96 20.57 -15.93
C ALA A 400 -9.20 22.09 -15.81
N TYR A 401 -8.76 22.71 -14.70
CA TYR A 401 -8.90 24.14 -14.42
C TYR A 401 -7.75 24.96 -15.00
#